data_AF-A0A0G3BXS5-F1
#
_entry.id   AF-A0A0G3BXS5-F1
#
_cell.length_a   1.000
_cell.length_b   1.000
_cell.length_c   1.000
_cell.angle_alpha   90.00
_cell.angle_beta   90.00
_cell.angle_gamma   90.00
#
_symmetry.space_group_name_H-M   'P 1'
#
loop_
_entity.id
_entity.type
_entity.pdbx_description
1 polymer ?
#
loop_
_entity_poly.entity_id
_entity_poly.type
_entity_poly.pdbx_seq_one_letter_code
_entity_poly.pdbx_strand_id
1 'polypeptide(L)'
;MIVVHHLNNSRSQRVLWLLEELELPYEVKRYERDPKTMLAPASLVAVHPLGKSPVISDGDLTLAESGAILEYLAGRYGAGRLVPPEGSPERLRYTYWMHYAEGSAMPPLLLKLIFDRIETAPMPFFAKPVARSIAGRAKAMMVTPQLARHLDFLEGELAGRDWFAGDTFSAADIQMSFPLEAAAARAGLDQSRPRLMNFLERLHARPAYRRALEKGGPFRLK
;
A
#
# COMPACT_ATOMS: atom_id res chain seq x y z
N MET A 1 15.85 17.53 -7.07
CA MET A 1 15.24 16.64 -8.09
C MET A 1 14.77 15.40 -7.37
N ILE A 2 13.54 14.96 -7.64
CA ILE A 2 12.94 13.81 -6.95
C ILE A 2 13.40 12.51 -7.63
N VAL A 3 13.95 11.59 -6.85
CA VAL A 3 14.28 10.22 -7.26
C VAL A 3 13.46 9.25 -6.43
N VAL A 4 12.64 8.42 -7.08
CA VAL A 4 11.91 7.34 -6.43
C VAL A 4 12.76 6.06 -6.49
N HIS A 5 13.14 5.56 -5.32
CA HIS A 5 13.85 4.28 -5.20
C HIS A 5 12.85 3.13 -5.23
N HIS A 6 12.49 2.70 -6.44
CA HIS A 6 11.42 1.76 -6.70
C HIS A 6 11.90 0.31 -6.60
N LEU A 7 11.48 -0.40 -5.56
CA LEU A 7 11.61 -1.85 -5.43
C LEU A 7 10.40 -2.55 -6.08
N ASN A 8 10.63 -3.60 -6.87
CA ASN A 8 9.55 -4.38 -7.48
C ASN A 8 8.54 -4.93 -6.44
N ASN A 9 7.25 -4.93 -6.82
CA ASN A 9 6.12 -5.36 -5.98
C ASN A 9 6.14 -4.71 -4.57
N SER A 10 6.29 -3.39 -4.52
CA SER A 10 6.37 -2.66 -3.27
C SER A 10 5.42 -1.46 -3.20
N ARG A 11 5.38 -0.84 -2.03
CA ARG A 11 4.54 0.33 -1.73
C ARG A 11 5.00 1.62 -2.45
N SER A 12 6.12 1.58 -3.19
CA SER A 12 6.56 2.71 -4.03
C SER A 12 5.60 3.07 -5.14
N GLN A 13 4.67 2.17 -5.51
CA GLN A 13 3.62 2.47 -6.47
C GLN A 13 2.76 3.67 -6.04
N ARG A 14 2.47 3.81 -4.73
CA ARG A 14 1.74 4.96 -4.18
C ARG A 14 2.45 6.28 -4.44
N VAL A 15 3.78 6.27 -4.31
CA VAL A 15 4.62 7.47 -4.50
C VAL A 15 4.66 7.87 -5.97
N LEU A 16 4.88 6.89 -6.87
CA LEU A 16 4.81 7.13 -8.31
C LEU A 16 3.47 7.72 -8.69
N TRP A 17 2.38 7.17 -8.16
CA TRP A 17 1.05 7.67 -8.45
C TRP A 17 0.81 9.09 -7.93
N LEU A 18 1.20 9.40 -6.69
CA LEU A 18 1.09 10.77 -6.19
C LEU A 18 1.86 11.76 -7.08
N LEU A 19 3.08 11.43 -7.49
CA LEU A 19 3.88 12.28 -8.36
C LEU A 19 3.19 12.50 -9.73
N GLU A 20 2.51 11.49 -10.26
CA GLU A 20 1.70 11.61 -11.49
C GLU A 20 0.43 12.46 -11.31
N GLU A 21 -0.24 12.40 -10.16
CA GLU A 21 -1.39 13.27 -9.83
C GLU A 21 -0.95 14.72 -9.62
N LEU A 22 0.24 14.91 -9.05
CA LEU A 22 0.83 16.23 -8.85
C LEU A 22 1.54 16.77 -10.10
N GLU A 23 1.70 15.96 -11.14
CA GLU A 23 2.36 16.30 -12.41
C GLU A 23 3.83 16.75 -12.20
N LEU A 24 4.52 16.10 -11.26
CA LEU A 24 5.89 16.44 -10.91
C LEU A 24 6.90 15.68 -11.77
N PRO A 25 8.03 16.31 -12.14
CA PRO A 25 9.15 15.60 -12.75
C PRO A 25 9.88 14.77 -11.69
N TYR A 26 10.21 13.52 -12.03
CA TYR A 26 10.98 12.62 -11.17
C TYR A 26 11.70 11.55 -11.97
N GLU A 27 12.73 10.96 -11.36
CA GLU A 27 13.42 9.78 -11.87
C GLU A 27 13.03 8.52 -11.10
N VAL A 28 13.02 7.37 -11.78
CA VAL A 28 12.78 6.06 -11.17
C VAL A 28 14.09 5.28 -11.14
N LYS A 29 14.67 5.10 -9.94
CA LYS A 29 15.79 4.18 -9.74
C LYS A 29 15.25 2.82 -9.31
N ARG A 30 15.41 1.82 -10.18
CA ARG A 30 14.83 0.48 -9.99
C ARG A 30 15.72 -0.45 -9.19
N TYR A 31 15.07 -1.27 -8.38
CA TYR A 31 15.66 -2.34 -7.59
C TYR A 31 14.81 -3.60 -7.71
N GLU A 32 15.48 -4.74 -7.76
CA GLU A 32 14.83 -6.05 -7.80
C GLU A 32 15.13 -6.80 -6.51
N ARG A 33 14.09 -7.44 -5.94
CA ARG A 33 14.26 -8.38 -4.83
C ARG A 33 15.06 -9.61 -5.26
N ASP A 34 15.81 -10.16 -4.32
CA ASP A 34 16.43 -11.47 -4.51
C ASP A 34 15.32 -12.53 -4.72
N PRO A 35 15.38 -13.35 -5.79
CA PRO A 35 14.29 -14.25 -6.16
C PRO A 35 14.09 -15.41 -5.18
N LYS A 36 15.06 -15.72 -4.32
CA LYS A 36 14.97 -16.82 -3.35
C LYS A 36 14.45 -16.32 -1.99
N THR A 37 15.03 -15.24 -1.50
CA THR A 37 14.79 -14.68 -0.17
C THR A 37 13.70 -13.61 -0.16
N MET A 38 13.39 -13.02 -1.32
CA MET A 38 12.52 -11.84 -1.47
C MET A 38 13.03 -10.59 -0.74
N LEU A 39 14.30 -10.56 -0.32
CA LEU A 39 14.89 -9.40 0.35
C LEU A 39 15.32 -8.33 -0.66
N ALA A 40 15.45 -7.10 -0.18
CA ALA A 40 15.97 -5.99 -0.98
C ALA A 40 17.47 -6.16 -1.24
N PRO A 41 17.99 -5.65 -2.38
CA PRO A 41 19.41 -5.72 -2.68
C PRO A 41 20.21 -4.76 -1.80
N ALA A 42 21.50 -5.05 -1.60
CA ALA A 42 22.41 -4.20 -0.83
C ALA A 42 22.45 -2.75 -1.35
N SER A 43 22.24 -2.54 -2.66
CA SER A 43 22.18 -1.22 -3.27
C SER A 43 20.99 -0.36 -2.79
N LEU A 44 19.87 -0.96 -2.36
CA LEU A 44 18.77 -0.23 -1.74
C LEU A 44 19.03 0.02 -0.25
N VAL A 45 19.66 -0.94 0.44
CA VAL A 45 20.10 -0.79 1.84
C VAL A 45 21.07 0.39 1.98
N ALA A 46 21.94 0.59 0.98
CA ALA A 46 22.85 1.74 0.93
C ALA A 46 22.14 3.10 0.81
N VAL A 47 20.87 3.13 0.35
CA VAL A 47 20.06 4.36 0.32
C VAL A 47 19.39 4.58 1.67
N HIS A 48 18.80 3.53 2.25
CA HIS A 48 18.19 3.60 3.57
C HIS A 48 18.43 2.28 4.34
N PRO A 49 18.93 2.34 5.59
CA PRO A 49 19.48 1.17 6.30
C PRO A 49 18.49 0.03 6.52
N LEU A 50 17.18 0.31 6.54
CA LEU A 50 16.15 -0.72 6.67
C LEU A 50 15.93 -1.55 5.38
N GLY A 51 16.47 -1.11 4.23
CA GLY A 51 16.28 -1.79 2.94
C GLY A 51 14.80 -1.97 2.56
N LYS A 52 13.94 -1.04 2.97
CA LYS A 52 12.51 -1.05 2.67
C LYS A 52 12.19 -0.07 1.55
N SER A 53 11.01 -0.23 0.97
CA SER A 53 10.45 0.65 -0.05
C SER A 53 9.00 0.97 0.33
N PRO A 54 8.53 2.22 0.16
CA PRO A 54 9.18 3.31 -0.57
C PRO A 54 10.31 4.02 0.19
N VAL A 55 11.22 4.58 -0.60
CA VAL A 55 12.16 5.63 -0.21
C VAL A 55 12.26 6.60 -1.39
N ILE A 56 12.36 7.90 -1.10
CA ILE A 56 12.69 8.91 -2.10
C ILE A 56 13.97 9.65 -1.72
N SER A 57 14.62 10.22 -2.72
CA SER A 57 15.57 11.32 -2.53
C SER A 57 15.01 12.59 -3.18
N ASP A 58 15.14 13.74 -2.53
CA ASP A 58 14.78 15.04 -3.07
C ASP A 58 15.86 16.07 -2.74
N GLY A 59 16.80 16.26 -3.67
CA GLY A 59 18.07 16.93 -3.36
C GLY A 59 18.86 16.10 -2.35
N ASP A 60 19.29 16.72 -1.25
CA ASP A 60 20.07 16.05 -0.19
C ASP A 60 19.18 15.30 0.83
N LEU A 61 17.85 15.46 0.76
CA LEU A 61 16.92 14.76 1.63
C LEU A 61 16.69 13.33 1.14
N THR A 62 16.91 12.35 2.01
CA THR A 62 16.40 10.98 1.84
C THR A 62 15.28 10.73 2.83
N LEU A 63 14.10 10.34 2.34
CA LEU A 63 12.90 10.14 3.15
C LEU A 63 12.31 8.75 2.90
N ALA A 64 12.06 8.02 3.98
CA ALA A 64 11.35 6.74 4.01
C ALA A 64 9.93 6.93 4.60
N GLU A 65 9.16 5.83 4.65
CA GLU A 65 7.76 5.75 5.10
C GLU A 65 6.74 6.34 4.13
N SER A 66 5.81 5.51 3.62
CA SER A 66 4.91 5.94 2.54
C SER A 66 3.99 7.08 2.97
N GLY A 67 3.46 7.05 4.20
CA GLY A 67 2.62 8.14 4.72
C GLY A 67 3.38 9.47 4.74
N ALA A 68 4.56 9.48 5.36
CA ALA A 68 5.41 10.66 5.46
C ALA A 68 5.85 11.19 4.08
N ILE A 69 6.21 10.31 3.16
CA ILE A 69 6.56 10.69 1.78
C ILE A 69 5.39 11.37 1.08
N LEU A 70 4.18 10.79 1.18
CA LEU A 70 2.99 11.35 0.54
C LEU A 70 2.62 12.72 1.13
N GLU A 71 2.67 12.87 2.46
CA GLU A 71 2.43 14.15 3.13
C GLU A 71 3.48 15.20 2.76
N TYR A 72 4.77 14.83 2.75
CA TYR A 72 5.87 15.71 2.36
C TYR A 72 5.67 16.24 0.93
N LEU A 73 5.43 15.33 -0.02
CA LEU A 73 5.29 15.70 -1.44
C LEU A 73 4.04 16.54 -1.68
N ALA A 74 2.89 16.15 -1.10
CA ALA A 74 1.65 16.89 -1.25
C ALA A 74 1.71 18.27 -0.57
N GLY A 75 2.31 18.37 0.62
CA GLY A 75 2.49 19.63 1.33
C GLY A 75 3.47 20.57 0.63
N ARG A 76 4.61 20.05 0.16
CA ARG A 76 5.67 20.87 -0.46
C ARG A 76 5.36 21.28 -1.89
N TYR A 77 4.77 20.38 -2.68
CA TYR A 77 4.61 20.56 -4.13
C TYR A 77 3.15 20.56 -4.59
N GLY A 78 2.20 20.25 -3.72
CA GLY A 78 0.80 20.08 -4.10
C GLY A 78 0.03 21.40 -4.27
N ALA A 79 0.52 22.52 -3.72
CA ALA A 79 -0.16 23.81 -3.74
C ALA A 79 -1.63 23.72 -3.25
N GLY A 80 -1.87 22.97 -2.17
CA GLY A 80 -3.20 22.71 -1.61
C GLY A 80 -4.01 21.60 -2.30
N ARG A 81 -3.49 20.97 -3.36
CA ARG A 81 -4.11 19.79 -3.98
C ARG A 81 -3.88 18.53 -3.13
N LEU A 82 -4.84 17.60 -3.20
CA LEU A 82 -4.79 16.26 -2.58
C LEU A 82 -4.68 16.26 -1.04
N VAL A 83 -4.84 17.41 -0.40
CA VAL A 83 -4.84 17.56 1.05
C VAL A 83 -6.03 18.44 1.41
N PRO A 84 -6.97 17.97 2.26
CA PRO A 84 -8.08 18.81 2.69
C PRO A 84 -7.61 20.05 3.48
N PRO A 85 -8.38 21.15 3.46
CA PRO A 85 -8.03 22.38 4.15
C PRO A 85 -7.78 22.18 5.65
N GLU A 86 -6.81 22.89 6.20
CA GLU A 86 -6.56 22.88 7.64
C GLU A 86 -7.82 23.27 8.44
N GLY A 87 -8.04 22.58 9.57
CA GLY A 87 -9.20 22.81 10.44
C GLY A 87 -10.53 22.24 9.93
N SER A 88 -10.59 21.66 8.72
CA SER A 88 -11.80 21.01 8.22
C SER A 88 -12.01 19.61 8.83
N PRO A 89 -13.25 19.11 8.95
CA PRO A 89 -13.52 17.73 9.36
C PRO A 89 -12.83 16.68 8.46
N GLU A 90 -12.75 16.96 7.16
CA GLU A 90 -12.09 16.12 6.16
C GLU A 90 -10.59 16.03 6.42
N ARG A 91 -9.95 17.07 6.99
CA ARG A 91 -8.53 17.00 7.34
C ARG A 91 -8.26 16.01 8.46
N LEU A 92 -9.15 15.92 9.46
CA LEU A 92 -9.03 14.89 10.49
C LEU A 92 -9.20 13.48 9.89
N ARG A 93 -10.16 13.29 8.98
CA ARG A 93 -10.35 12.02 8.27
C ARG A 93 -9.14 11.68 7.41
N TYR A 94 -8.61 12.64 6.66
CA TYR A 94 -7.38 12.48 5.89
C TYR A 94 -6.24 11.94 6.76
N THR A 95 -5.95 12.60 7.89
CA THR A 95 -4.90 12.17 8.82
C THR A 95 -5.17 10.76 9.34
N TYR A 96 -6.42 10.48 9.75
CA TYR A 96 -6.82 9.15 10.21
C TYR A 96 -6.48 8.06 9.18
N TRP A 97 -6.85 8.27 7.92
CA TRP A 97 -6.64 7.29 6.85
C TRP A 97 -5.19 7.18 6.39
N MET A 98 -4.42 8.28 6.45
CA MET A 98 -2.98 8.26 6.21
C MET A 98 -2.26 7.31 7.18
N HIS A 99 -2.64 7.34 8.47
CA HIS A 99 -2.09 6.47 9.50
C HIS A 99 -2.71 5.06 9.49
N TYR A 100 -4.02 4.95 9.32
CA TYR A 100 -4.75 3.67 9.36
C TYR A 100 -4.20 2.66 8.36
N ALA A 101 -3.82 3.12 7.15
CA ALA A 101 -3.29 2.24 6.10
C ALA A 101 -2.14 1.35 6.59
N GLU A 102 -1.13 1.92 7.26
CA GLU A 102 0.01 1.14 7.77
C GLU A 102 -0.18 0.68 9.22
N GLY A 103 -0.83 1.50 10.06
CA GLY A 103 -0.99 1.20 11.48
C GLY A 103 -2.07 0.17 11.80
N SER A 104 -3.04 -0.03 10.91
CA SER A 104 -4.21 -0.89 11.16
C SER A 104 -4.52 -1.86 10.03
N ALA A 105 -4.52 -1.41 8.76
CA ALA A 105 -4.89 -2.28 7.64
C ALA A 105 -3.78 -3.26 7.24
N MET A 106 -2.52 -2.81 7.18
CA MET A 106 -1.40 -3.64 6.75
C MET A 106 -0.97 -4.76 7.71
N PRO A 107 -1.03 -4.64 9.05
CA PRO A 107 -0.62 -5.71 9.97
C PRO A 107 -1.31 -7.07 9.75
N PRO A 108 -2.66 -7.18 9.67
CA PRO A 108 -3.30 -8.47 9.39
C PRO A 108 -2.98 -8.99 7.98
N LEU A 109 -2.80 -8.10 6.99
CA LEU A 109 -2.38 -8.47 5.63
C LEU A 109 -0.96 -9.06 5.60
N LEU A 110 -0.05 -8.51 6.41
CA LEU A 110 1.32 -9.02 6.56
C LEU A 110 1.31 -10.39 7.23
N LEU A 111 0.54 -10.56 8.32
CA LEU A 111 0.40 -11.86 9.00
C LEU A 111 -0.15 -12.92 8.04
N LYS A 112 -1.20 -12.58 7.26
CA LYS A 112 -1.75 -13.47 6.23
C LYS A 112 -0.66 -13.93 5.25
N LEU A 113 0.11 -12.99 4.71
CA LEU A 113 1.20 -13.28 3.79
C LEU A 113 2.27 -14.20 4.40
N ILE A 114 2.65 -13.97 5.66
CA ILE A 114 3.64 -14.79 6.36
C ILE A 114 3.11 -16.23 6.52
N PHE A 115 1.88 -16.41 6.98
CA PHE A 115 1.31 -17.75 7.16
C PHE A 115 1.11 -18.49 5.83
N ASP A 116 0.70 -17.81 4.76
CA ASP A 116 0.61 -18.41 3.43
C ASP A 116 1.99 -18.87 2.91
N ARG A 117 3.05 -18.11 3.23
CA ARG A 117 4.42 -18.50 2.87
C ARG A 117 4.90 -19.70 3.68
N ILE A 118 4.51 -19.84 4.95
CA ILE A 118 4.82 -21.03 5.76
C ILE A 118 4.17 -22.28 5.15
N GLU A 119 2.93 -22.19 4.67
CA GLU A 119 2.21 -23.32 4.07
C GLU A 119 2.80 -23.82 2.74
N THR A 120 3.54 -22.95 2.06
CA THR A 120 4.14 -23.18 0.73
C THR A 120 5.66 -23.33 0.77
N ALA A 121 6.31 -23.06 1.91
CA ALA A 121 7.75 -23.18 2.07
C ALA A 121 8.24 -24.61 1.76
N PRO A 122 9.45 -24.78 1.19
CA PRO A 122 10.06 -26.08 1.02
C PRO A 122 10.32 -26.75 2.38
N MET A 123 9.73 -27.93 2.61
CA MET A 123 9.88 -28.68 3.86
C MET A 123 9.85 -30.19 3.60
N PRO A 124 10.44 -31.01 4.49
CA PRO A 124 10.28 -32.46 4.43
C PRO A 124 8.80 -32.88 4.48
N PHE A 125 8.44 -33.95 3.76
CA PHE A 125 7.03 -34.33 3.59
C PHE A 125 6.31 -34.60 4.92
N PHE A 126 7.01 -35.09 5.93
CA PHE A 126 6.46 -35.40 7.25
C PHE A 126 6.16 -34.14 8.08
N ALA A 127 6.95 -33.06 7.92
CA ALA A 127 6.74 -31.79 8.63
C ALA A 127 5.62 -30.95 7.98
N LYS A 128 5.41 -31.15 6.67
CA LYS A 128 4.48 -30.36 5.85
C LYS A 128 3.02 -30.35 6.33
N PRO A 129 2.40 -31.49 6.67
CA PRO A 129 1.04 -31.51 7.22
C PRO A 129 0.91 -30.75 8.54
N VAL A 130 1.90 -30.90 9.44
CA VAL A 130 1.87 -30.28 10.77
C VAL A 130 1.95 -28.76 10.67
N ALA A 131 2.91 -28.23 9.92
CA ALA A 131 3.03 -26.78 9.77
C ALA A 131 1.81 -26.16 9.09
N ARG A 132 1.25 -26.83 8.05
CA ARG A 132 0.01 -26.39 7.40
C ARG A 132 -1.17 -26.37 8.36
N SER A 133 -1.28 -27.37 9.24
CA SER A 133 -2.34 -27.42 10.24
C SER A 133 -2.22 -26.26 11.23
N ILE A 134 -1.02 -25.99 11.76
CA ILE A 134 -0.78 -24.89 12.70
C ILE A 134 -1.03 -23.53 12.03
N ALA A 135 -0.47 -23.30 10.85
CA ALA A 135 -0.63 -22.06 10.10
C ALA A 135 -2.10 -21.81 9.72
N GLY A 136 -2.80 -22.86 9.24
CA GLY A 136 -4.21 -22.79 8.91
C GLY A 136 -5.08 -22.44 10.12
N ARG A 137 -4.85 -23.07 11.27
CA ARG A 137 -5.55 -22.76 12.53
C ARG A 137 -5.27 -21.33 13.00
N ALA A 138 -4.01 -20.90 12.98
CA ALA A 138 -3.63 -19.53 13.37
C ALA A 138 -4.32 -18.49 12.46
N LYS A 139 -4.34 -18.72 11.15
CA LYS A 139 -5.07 -17.85 10.21
C LYS A 139 -6.57 -17.81 10.53
N ALA A 140 -7.20 -18.97 10.69
CA ALA A 140 -8.64 -19.07 10.93
C ALA A 140 -9.06 -18.39 12.24
N MET A 141 -8.27 -18.51 13.31
CA MET A 141 -8.61 -17.97 14.62
C MET A 141 -8.26 -16.49 14.78
N MET A 142 -7.15 -16.01 14.18
CA MET A 142 -6.61 -14.69 14.50
C MET A 142 -6.53 -13.73 13.31
N VAL A 143 -6.36 -14.23 12.08
CA VAL A 143 -6.08 -13.38 10.91
C VAL A 143 -7.35 -13.14 10.09
N THR A 144 -8.06 -14.20 9.71
CA THR A 144 -9.26 -14.11 8.87
C THR A 144 -10.38 -13.28 9.53
N PRO A 145 -10.71 -13.44 10.83
CA PRO A 145 -11.73 -12.62 11.47
C PRO A 145 -11.36 -11.14 11.52
N GLN A 146 -10.07 -10.84 11.76
CA GLN A 146 -9.58 -9.46 11.76
C GLN A 146 -9.66 -8.85 10.37
N LEU A 147 -9.25 -9.57 9.33
CA LEU A 147 -9.39 -9.12 7.93
C LEU A 147 -10.85 -8.82 7.60
N ALA A 148 -11.78 -9.74 7.92
CA ALA A 148 -13.20 -9.51 7.70
C ALA A 148 -13.69 -8.25 8.41
N ARG A 149 -13.35 -8.07 9.70
CA ARG A 149 -13.72 -6.89 10.49
C ARG A 149 -13.18 -5.59 9.89
N HIS A 150 -11.93 -5.58 9.44
CA HIS A 150 -11.33 -4.42 8.78
C HIS A 150 -12.03 -4.11 7.45
N LEU A 151 -12.34 -5.13 6.65
CA LEU A 151 -13.03 -4.94 5.37
C LEU A 151 -14.47 -4.46 5.56
N ASP A 152 -15.20 -4.99 6.55
CA ASP A 152 -16.57 -4.56 6.86
C ASP A 152 -16.60 -3.12 7.38
N PHE A 153 -15.62 -2.74 8.22
CA PHE A 153 -15.46 -1.36 8.67
C PHE A 153 -15.18 -0.42 7.48
N LEU A 154 -14.24 -0.78 6.61
CA LEU A 154 -13.89 0.03 5.43
C LEU A 154 -15.04 0.17 4.44
N GLU A 155 -15.81 -0.91 4.21
CA GLU A 155 -17.03 -0.90 3.40
C GLU A 155 -18.10 0.04 3.99
N GLY A 156 -18.20 0.07 5.32
CA GLY A 156 -19.06 1.00 6.06
C GLY A 156 -18.62 2.45 5.96
N GLU A 157 -17.31 2.73 5.98
CA GLU A 157 -16.77 4.09 5.89
C GLU A 157 -16.97 4.73 4.50
N LEU A 158 -17.16 3.92 3.47
CA LEU A 158 -17.55 4.37 2.13
C LEU A 158 -19.09 4.41 1.96
N ALA A 159 -19.86 4.25 3.03
CA ALA A 159 -21.31 4.47 2.99
C ALA A 159 -21.62 5.94 2.70
N GLY A 160 -22.12 6.21 1.49
CA GLY A 160 -22.48 7.56 1.08
C GLY A 160 -21.29 8.48 0.84
N ARG A 161 -20.08 7.92 0.67
CA ARG A 161 -18.87 8.66 0.32
C ARG A 161 -18.10 7.96 -0.77
N ASP A 162 -17.56 8.79 -1.64
CA ASP A 162 -16.71 8.34 -2.72
C ASP A 162 -15.25 8.14 -2.26
N TRP A 163 -14.78 8.95 -1.31
CA TRP A 163 -13.38 8.95 -0.87
C TRP A 163 -13.29 8.86 0.65
N PHE A 164 -12.19 8.34 1.16
CA PHE A 164 -12.04 8.07 2.59
C PHE A 164 -12.01 9.37 3.43
N ALA A 165 -11.33 10.39 2.91
CA ALA A 165 -11.19 11.69 3.58
C ALA A 165 -12.46 12.56 3.47
N GLY A 166 -13.33 12.33 2.49
CA GLY A 166 -14.51 13.16 2.24
C GLY A 166 -15.04 13.01 0.81
N ASP A 167 -15.50 14.11 0.23
CA ASP A 167 -16.14 14.09 -1.10
C ASP A 167 -15.14 14.32 -2.24
N THR A 168 -13.88 14.64 -1.91
CA THR A 168 -12.81 14.88 -2.88
C THR A 168 -11.66 13.88 -2.69
N PHE A 169 -11.06 13.48 -3.82
CA PHE A 169 -9.91 12.59 -3.85
C PHE A 169 -8.69 13.25 -3.20
N SER A 170 -7.96 12.49 -2.39
CA SER A 170 -6.82 12.98 -1.61
C SER A 170 -5.68 11.96 -1.54
N ALA A 171 -4.54 12.37 -0.98
CA ALA A 171 -3.43 11.45 -0.75
C ALA A 171 -3.78 10.32 0.23
N ALA A 172 -4.83 10.47 1.06
CA ALA A 172 -5.34 9.39 1.89
C ALA A 172 -5.88 8.22 1.06
N ASP A 173 -6.52 8.50 -0.08
CA ASP A 173 -7.04 7.47 -0.98
C ASP A 173 -5.90 6.75 -1.72
N ILE A 174 -4.83 7.49 -2.07
CA ILE A 174 -3.58 6.92 -2.59
C ILE A 174 -2.91 6.03 -1.54
N GLN A 175 -2.91 6.44 -0.28
CA GLN A 175 -2.32 5.66 0.81
C GLN A 175 -3.16 4.39 1.11
N MET A 176 -4.48 4.48 1.03
CA MET A 176 -5.42 3.37 1.23
C MET A 176 -5.52 2.41 0.04
N SER A 177 -5.01 2.76 -1.14
CA SER A 177 -5.08 1.89 -2.32
C SER A 177 -4.39 0.54 -2.10
N PHE A 178 -3.15 0.57 -1.64
CA PHE A 178 -2.33 -0.64 -1.51
C PHE A 178 -2.90 -1.69 -0.54
N PRO A 179 -3.38 -1.38 0.69
CA PRO A 179 -3.98 -2.39 1.54
C PRO A 179 -5.24 -2.99 0.92
N LEU A 180 -6.04 -2.21 0.18
CA LEU A 180 -7.23 -2.71 -0.51
C LEU A 180 -6.87 -3.57 -1.72
N GLU A 181 -5.89 -3.18 -2.53
CA GLU A 181 -5.38 -4.00 -3.62
C GLU A 181 -4.78 -5.31 -3.08
N ALA A 182 -4.07 -5.26 -1.95
CA ALA A 182 -3.56 -6.45 -1.27
C ALA A 182 -4.68 -7.34 -0.74
N ALA A 183 -5.74 -6.74 -0.21
CA ALA A 183 -6.89 -7.50 0.25
C ALA A 183 -7.62 -8.18 -0.91
N ALA A 184 -7.78 -7.48 -2.05
CA ALA A 184 -8.42 -8.01 -3.24
C ALA A 184 -7.63 -9.17 -3.85
N ALA A 185 -6.29 -9.06 -3.85
CA ALA A 185 -5.43 -10.10 -4.38
C ALA A 185 -5.40 -11.38 -3.54
N ARG A 186 -5.40 -11.29 -2.20
CA ARG A 186 -5.06 -12.44 -1.33
C ARG A 186 -5.72 -12.51 0.03
N ALA A 187 -6.63 -11.59 0.35
CA ALA A 187 -7.20 -11.45 1.70
C ALA A 187 -8.74 -11.34 1.74
N GLY A 188 -9.42 -11.74 0.67
CA GLY A 188 -10.88 -11.94 0.67
C GLY A 188 -11.70 -10.66 0.48
N LEU A 189 -11.11 -9.59 -0.05
CA LEU A 189 -11.91 -8.50 -0.61
C LEU A 189 -12.41 -8.91 -2.00
N ASP A 190 -13.72 -8.98 -2.17
CA ASP A 190 -14.39 -9.34 -3.40
C ASP A 190 -15.75 -8.62 -3.49
N GLN A 191 -16.60 -9.05 -4.43
CA GLN A 191 -17.90 -8.45 -4.72
C GLN A 191 -18.90 -8.51 -3.55
N SER A 192 -18.61 -9.23 -2.46
CA SER A 192 -19.39 -9.12 -1.22
C SER A 192 -19.28 -7.74 -0.56
N ARG A 193 -18.28 -6.93 -0.95
CA ARG A 193 -18.04 -5.56 -0.48
C ARG A 193 -17.98 -4.61 -1.66
N PRO A 194 -19.13 -4.33 -2.29
CA PRO A 194 -19.18 -3.63 -3.57
C PRO A 194 -18.65 -2.20 -3.50
N ARG A 195 -18.73 -1.49 -2.37
CA ARG A 195 -18.22 -0.10 -2.30
C ARG A 195 -16.70 -0.06 -2.34
N LEU A 196 -16.04 -1.00 -1.68
CA LEU A 196 -14.58 -1.16 -1.77
C LEU A 196 -14.14 -1.61 -3.17
N MET A 197 -14.90 -2.49 -3.82
CA MET A 197 -14.62 -2.85 -5.22
C MET A 197 -14.80 -1.64 -6.14
N ASN A 198 -15.89 -0.89 -6.02
CA ASN A 198 -16.12 0.35 -6.77
C ASN A 198 -15.07 1.43 -6.46
N PHE A 199 -14.55 1.49 -5.23
CA PHE A 199 -13.43 2.35 -4.89
C PHE A 199 -12.17 1.96 -5.66
N LEU A 200 -11.79 0.68 -5.67
CA LEU A 200 -10.64 0.19 -6.45
C LEU A 200 -10.80 0.47 -7.94
N GLU A 201 -11.99 0.24 -8.50
CA GLU A 201 -12.29 0.55 -9.90
C GLU A 201 -12.12 2.04 -10.20
N ARG A 202 -12.62 2.91 -9.32
CA ARG A 202 -12.46 4.37 -9.45
C ARG A 202 -10.99 4.79 -9.36
N LEU A 203 -10.19 4.17 -8.49
CA LEU A 203 -8.75 4.40 -8.43
C LEU A 203 -8.06 4.00 -9.75
N HIS A 204 -8.35 2.81 -10.28
CA HIS A 204 -7.75 2.27 -11.51
C HIS A 204 -8.17 3.02 -12.77
N ALA A 205 -9.34 3.68 -12.73
CA ALA A 205 -9.81 4.54 -13.80
C ALA A 205 -9.02 5.86 -13.92
N ARG A 206 -8.28 6.27 -12.88
CA ARG A 206 -7.55 7.55 -12.88
C ARG A 206 -6.38 7.53 -13.87
N PRO A 207 -6.25 8.53 -14.78
CA PRO A 207 -5.15 8.56 -15.76
C PRO A 207 -3.76 8.53 -15.13
N ALA A 208 -3.57 9.24 -14.01
CA ALA A 208 -2.31 9.27 -13.28
C ALA A 208 -1.93 7.89 -12.70
N TYR A 209 -2.91 7.08 -12.28
CA TYR A 209 -2.66 5.72 -11.82
C TYR A 209 -2.08 4.86 -12.94
N ARG A 210 -2.65 4.97 -14.15
CA ARG A 210 -2.17 4.24 -15.34
C ARG A 210 -0.76 4.65 -15.74
N ARG A 211 -0.47 5.95 -15.80
CA ARG A 211 0.89 6.46 -16.05
C ARG A 211 1.90 5.97 -15.01
N ALA A 212 1.49 5.91 -13.75
CA ALA A 212 2.32 5.40 -12.68
C ALA A 212 2.62 3.90 -12.83
N LEU A 213 1.68 3.09 -13.36
CA LEU A 213 1.93 1.68 -13.68
C LEU A 213 2.90 1.53 -14.87
N GLU A 214 2.78 2.38 -15.89
CA GLU A 214 3.71 2.38 -17.03
C GLU A 214 5.14 2.72 -16.57
N LYS A 215 5.29 3.73 -15.72
CA LYS A 215 6.59 4.13 -15.14
C LYS A 215 7.09 3.21 -14.04
N GLY A 216 6.21 2.51 -13.32
CA GLY A 216 6.55 1.61 -12.22
C GLY A 216 6.82 0.17 -12.66
N GLY A 217 6.26 -0.24 -13.80
CA GLY A 217 6.11 -1.65 -14.14
C GLY A 217 4.84 -2.24 -13.50
N PRO A 218 4.42 -3.45 -13.93
CA PRO A 218 3.16 -4.02 -13.51
C PRO A 218 3.13 -4.27 -12.00
N PHE A 219 2.10 -3.73 -11.35
CA PHE A 219 1.84 -3.91 -9.93
C PHE A 219 1.11 -5.24 -9.69
N ARG A 220 1.88 -6.32 -9.52
CA ARG A 220 1.32 -7.68 -9.31
C ARG A 220 1.51 -8.09 -7.86
N LEU A 221 0.53 -7.74 -7.02
CA LEU A 221 0.40 -8.31 -5.69
C LEU A 221 0.00 -9.79 -5.83
N LYS A 222 1.00 -10.67 -5.94
CA LYS A 222 0.81 -12.12 -5.87
C LYS A 222 0.72 -12.59 -4.43
#